data_AF-A0A172PD21-F1
#
_entry.id   AF-A0A172PD21-F1
#
_cell.length_a   1.000
_cell.length_b   1.000
_cell.length_c   1.000
_cell.angle_alpha   90.00
_cell.angle_beta   90.00
_cell.angle_gamma   90.00
#
_symmetry.space_group_name_H-M   'P 1'
#
loop_
_entity.id
_entity.type
_entity.pdbx_description
1 polymer ?
#
loop_
_entity_poly.entity_id
_entity_poly.type
_entity_poly.pdbx_seq_one_letter_code
_entity_poly.pdbx_strand_id
1 'polypeptide(L)'
;LKDKNSYSLAQTILNGRPGTAMPPFAEKMNKADAQKMVDYLQHFKGKKIQVLTLDAVKKGWKKLNDRMALMKKYPHAVDVKKVTDICFVTERDAARVVFVDGTNGKILSKHPAGFAVHVTVTNKRQPRYAYSISRSGLVTMFDLASKGQQKIAECQVGTESRGLAVSPDGKYLMAGNYVPGGAVLMDAMTLEPLKVYPTSSVINMDGDIGSSRVAGVYDTPYGPYIAFALKDAGHVYIVDYSKPNYPIVGDIPNIGKILHDGFENEGKEIGRYLMQASQGSDVMGVVDFKTKSLVAKVYTGPGSKPHPGQGSSWYNDRYGQLYATNSMNVGDVVIWDSNWDVVAHVRTAGGGLFVGTSEHTPFIWSDNVLGGPANWNKMYLINKQTLETDRIITVGTKKGTVTDPVTHKVLYSWKVPTV
;
A
#
# COMPACT_ATOMS: atom_id res chain seq x y z
N LEU A 1 21.48 -18.57 5.10
CA LEU A 1 22.57 -17.61 4.79
C LEU A 1 23.93 -18.17 5.19
N LYS A 2 24.03 -18.78 6.38
CA LYS A 2 25.26 -19.41 6.90
C LYS A 2 25.87 -20.44 5.93
N ASP A 3 25.02 -21.22 5.24
CA ASP A 3 25.48 -22.29 4.35
C ASP A 3 25.68 -21.85 2.89
N LYS A 4 25.49 -20.56 2.58
CA LYS A 4 25.63 -20.03 1.22
C LYS A 4 27.04 -19.47 1.00
N ASN A 5 27.55 -19.62 -0.23
CA ASN A 5 28.86 -19.09 -0.61
C ASN A 5 28.93 -17.56 -0.48
N SER A 6 29.89 -17.06 0.30
CA SER A 6 30.00 -15.65 0.65
C SER A 6 30.35 -14.75 -0.54
N TYR A 7 31.08 -15.26 -1.54
CA TYR A 7 31.39 -14.51 -2.77
C TYR A 7 30.13 -14.28 -3.60
N SER A 8 29.30 -15.31 -3.79
CA SER A 8 28.01 -15.20 -4.49
C SER A 8 27.06 -14.21 -3.80
N LEU A 9 27.03 -14.22 -2.46
CA LEU A 9 26.24 -13.25 -1.69
C LEU A 9 26.76 -11.82 -1.88
N ALA A 10 28.07 -11.59 -1.87
CA ALA A 10 28.65 -10.27 -2.10
C ALA A 10 28.33 -9.75 -3.51
N GLN A 11 28.41 -10.60 -4.53
CA GLN A 11 27.98 -10.25 -5.89
C GLN A 11 26.48 -9.92 -5.95
N THR A 12 25.65 -10.63 -5.20
CA THR A 12 24.21 -10.33 -5.13
C THR A 12 23.95 -8.96 -4.49
N ILE A 13 24.70 -8.58 -3.45
CA ILE A 13 24.58 -7.25 -2.84
C ILE A 13 24.95 -6.16 -3.85
N LEU A 14 26.06 -6.34 -4.56
CA LEU A 14 26.54 -5.34 -5.52
C LEU A 14 25.60 -5.20 -6.70
N ASN A 15 25.18 -6.32 -7.30
CA ASN A 15 24.46 -6.34 -8.58
C ASN A 15 22.92 -6.37 -8.42
N GLY A 16 22.44 -6.49 -7.18
CA GLY A 16 21.02 -6.67 -6.90
C GLY A 16 20.52 -8.07 -7.29
N ARG A 17 19.21 -8.27 -7.15
CA ARG A 17 18.54 -9.51 -7.53
C ARG A 17 17.38 -9.19 -8.48
N PRO A 18 17.29 -9.87 -9.64
CA PRO A 18 16.15 -9.75 -10.54
C PRO A 18 14.82 -10.00 -9.81
N GLY A 19 13.78 -9.27 -10.19
CA GLY A 19 12.45 -9.43 -9.59
C GLY A 19 12.32 -8.91 -8.17
N THR A 20 13.15 -7.92 -7.80
CA THR A 20 13.05 -7.16 -6.56
C THR A 20 13.02 -5.66 -6.87
N ALA A 21 12.28 -4.89 -6.06
CA ALA A 21 12.23 -3.43 -6.18
C ALA A 21 13.46 -2.72 -5.57
N MET A 22 14.47 -3.47 -5.11
CA MET A 22 15.65 -2.91 -4.45
C MET A 22 16.79 -2.68 -5.45
N PRO A 23 17.37 -1.47 -5.50
CA PRO A 23 18.45 -1.18 -6.43
C PRO A 23 19.75 -1.93 -6.07
N PRO A 24 20.63 -2.16 -7.06
CA PRO A 24 22.01 -2.63 -6.81
C PRO A 24 22.80 -1.65 -5.94
N PHE A 25 23.78 -2.15 -5.20
CA PHE A 25 24.64 -1.34 -4.33
C PHE A 25 26.05 -1.09 -4.90
N ALA A 26 26.38 -1.57 -6.10
CA ALA A 26 27.71 -1.42 -6.70
C ALA A 26 28.19 0.05 -6.80
N GLU A 27 27.26 1.01 -6.93
CA GLU A 27 27.59 2.44 -6.95
C GLU A 27 27.85 3.04 -5.54
N LYS A 28 27.47 2.33 -4.48
CA LYS A 28 27.52 2.80 -3.09
C LYS A 28 28.49 2.04 -2.20
N MET A 29 28.92 0.85 -2.61
CA MET A 29 29.84 0.03 -1.84
C MET A 29 30.75 -0.78 -2.76
N ASN A 30 32.01 -0.94 -2.35
CA ASN A 30 32.96 -1.76 -3.08
C ASN A 30 32.83 -3.24 -2.67
N LYS A 31 33.58 -4.11 -3.35
CA LYS A 31 33.59 -5.56 -3.09
C LYS A 31 34.00 -5.94 -1.66
N ALA A 32 34.95 -5.23 -1.07
CA ALA A 32 35.41 -5.50 0.29
C ALA A 32 34.32 -5.16 1.31
N ASP A 33 33.61 -4.05 1.12
CA ASP A 33 32.47 -3.67 1.96
C ASP A 33 31.33 -4.68 1.84
N ALA A 34 31.04 -5.15 0.63
CA ALA A 34 30.04 -6.19 0.40
C ALA A 34 30.43 -7.51 1.10
N GLN A 35 31.71 -7.89 1.08
CA GLN A 35 32.21 -9.08 1.79
C GLN A 35 32.10 -8.93 3.31
N LYS A 36 32.48 -7.77 3.86
CA LYS A 36 32.29 -7.48 5.30
C LYS A 36 30.82 -7.50 5.70
N MET A 37 29.93 -7.02 4.83
CA MET A 37 28.49 -7.11 5.06
C MET A 37 28.01 -8.56 5.07
N VAL A 38 28.48 -9.39 4.14
CA VAL A 38 28.17 -10.83 4.14
C VAL A 38 28.66 -11.51 5.41
N ASP A 39 29.90 -11.24 5.81
CA ASP A 39 30.48 -11.76 7.05
C ASP A 39 29.65 -11.37 8.27
N TYR A 40 29.32 -10.07 8.39
CA TYR A 40 28.43 -9.57 9.44
C TYR A 40 27.09 -10.33 9.46
N LEU A 41 26.45 -10.51 8.30
CA LEU A 41 25.15 -11.18 8.19
C LEU A 41 25.22 -12.68 8.48
N GLN A 42 26.33 -13.36 8.16
CA GLN A 42 26.53 -14.79 8.47
C GLN A 42 26.77 -15.01 9.96
N HIS A 43 27.43 -14.07 10.62
CA HIS A 43 27.72 -14.10 12.05
C HIS A 43 26.68 -13.38 12.92
N PHE A 44 25.68 -12.75 12.30
CA PHE A 44 24.64 -12.00 12.98
C PHE A 44 23.88 -12.91 13.96
N LYS A 45 23.89 -12.54 15.25
CA LYS A 45 23.27 -13.31 16.34
C LYS A 45 21.76 -13.04 16.51
N GLY A 46 21.16 -12.27 15.59
CA GLY A 46 19.76 -11.86 15.65
C GLY A 46 19.57 -10.50 16.33
N LYS A 47 18.43 -9.85 16.06
CA LYS A 47 18.00 -8.67 16.83
C LYS A 47 17.20 -9.17 18.05
N LYS A 48 17.33 -8.48 19.18
CA LYS A 48 16.34 -8.61 20.25
C LYS A 48 14.99 -8.18 19.69
N ILE A 49 14.00 -9.08 19.70
CA ILE A 49 12.65 -8.79 19.22
C ILE A 49 12.09 -7.67 20.12
N GLN A 50 11.71 -6.56 19.48
CA GLN A 50 11.05 -5.47 20.19
C GLN A 50 9.57 -5.78 20.30
N VAL A 51 8.99 -5.50 21.47
CA VAL A 51 7.57 -5.68 21.74
C VAL A 51 6.90 -4.32 21.63
N LEU A 52 5.82 -4.25 20.86
CA LEU A 52 4.98 -3.06 20.77
C LEU A 52 4.22 -2.88 22.10
N THR A 53 4.35 -1.74 22.76
CA THR A 53 3.59 -1.44 23.99
C THR A 53 2.85 -0.12 23.84
N LEU A 54 1.65 -0.03 24.44
CA LEU A 54 0.85 1.18 24.38
C LEU A 54 1.56 2.36 25.06
N ASP A 55 2.26 2.12 26.17
CA ASP A 55 3.02 3.15 26.89
C ASP A 55 4.12 3.78 26.04
N ALA A 56 4.84 2.98 25.25
CA ALA A 56 5.86 3.49 24.35
C ALA A 56 5.25 4.37 23.25
N VAL A 57 4.13 3.96 22.68
CA VAL A 57 3.43 4.72 21.64
C VAL A 57 2.82 6.00 22.19
N LYS A 58 2.20 5.96 23.38
CA LYS A 58 1.63 7.15 24.03
C LYS A 58 2.66 8.25 24.30
N LYS A 59 3.90 7.88 24.64
CA LYS A 59 5.02 8.84 24.78
C LYS A 59 5.36 9.56 23.47
N GLY A 60 5.05 8.96 22.33
CA GLY A 60 5.27 9.51 21.01
C GLY A 60 4.14 10.41 20.49
N TRP A 61 3.01 10.52 21.21
CA TRP A 61 1.87 11.34 20.78
C TRP A 61 2.05 12.81 21.18
N LYS A 62 1.72 13.71 20.25
CA LYS A 62 1.84 15.16 20.42
C LYS A 62 0.68 15.89 19.73
N LYS A 63 -0.08 16.68 20.49
CA LYS A 63 -1.01 17.68 19.94
C LYS A 63 -0.21 18.87 19.40
N LEU A 64 -0.56 19.36 18.22
CA LEU A 64 0.07 20.50 17.56
C LEU A 64 -0.88 21.70 17.46
N ASN A 65 -2.09 21.48 16.94
CA ASN A 65 -3.12 22.51 16.80
C ASN A 65 -4.45 22.04 17.39
N ASP A 66 -5.32 22.98 17.74
CA ASP A 66 -6.67 22.66 18.19
C ASP A 66 -7.61 22.43 17.01
N ARG A 67 -8.05 21.18 16.86
CA ARG A 67 -8.97 20.76 15.78
C ARG A 67 -10.27 21.54 15.78
N MET A 68 -10.88 21.79 16.96
CA MET A 68 -12.18 22.47 17.03
C MET A 68 -12.05 23.96 16.72
N ALA A 69 -10.93 24.58 17.12
CA ALA A 69 -10.62 25.95 16.72
C ALA A 69 -10.42 26.06 15.20
N LEU A 70 -9.67 25.13 14.58
CA LEU A 70 -9.52 25.07 13.12
C LEU A 70 -10.86 24.82 12.43
N MET A 71 -11.70 23.94 12.97
CA MET A 71 -13.04 23.66 12.44
C MET A 71 -13.95 24.87 12.45
N LYS A 72 -13.96 25.64 13.55
CA LYS A 72 -14.73 26.88 13.65
C LYS A 72 -14.20 27.96 12.72
N LYS A 73 -12.88 28.08 12.57
CA LYS A 73 -12.24 29.09 11.72
C LYS A 73 -12.34 28.76 10.22
N TYR A 74 -12.30 27.48 9.88
CA TYR A 74 -12.34 26.95 8.52
C TYR A 74 -13.48 25.91 8.41
N PRO A 75 -14.75 26.36 8.34
CA PRO A 75 -15.89 25.45 8.19
C PRO A 75 -15.89 24.74 6.82
N HIS A 76 -15.28 25.37 5.81
CA HIS A 76 -15.08 24.84 4.46
C HIS A 76 -13.62 25.01 4.03
N ALA A 77 -13.22 24.31 2.97
CA ALA A 77 -11.91 24.46 2.38
C ALA A 77 -11.69 25.88 1.87
N VAL A 78 -10.49 26.42 2.10
CA VAL A 78 -10.12 27.79 1.71
C VAL A 78 -9.10 27.87 0.58
N ASP A 79 -8.33 26.80 0.35
CA ASP A 79 -7.31 26.77 -0.71
C ASP A 79 -7.82 26.13 -2.01
N VAL A 80 -8.92 25.37 -1.93
CA VAL A 80 -9.59 24.67 -3.04
C VAL A 80 -11.10 24.71 -2.86
N LYS A 81 -11.85 24.40 -3.92
CA LYS A 81 -13.33 24.37 -3.88
C LYS A 81 -13.86 23.24 -2.99
N LYS A 82 -13.29 22.04 -3.11
CA LYS A 82 -13.62 20.88 -2.27
C LYS A 82 -12.35 20.22 -1.76
N VAL A 83 -12.35 19.72 -0.52
CA VAL A 83 -11.21 18.94 0.01
C VAL A 83 -10.89 17.70 -0.83
N THR A 84 -11.88 17.15 -1.55
CA THR A 84 -11.73 16.04 -2.50
C THR A 84 -10.97 16.41 -3.76
N ASP A 85 -10.77 17.70 -4.02
CA ASP A 85 -9.96 18.19 -5.14
C ASP A 85 -8.46 18.16 -4.80
N ILE A 86 -8.07 17.81 -3.57
CA ILE A 86 -6.67 17.79 -3.14
C ILE A 86 -6.04 16.41 -3.41
N CYS A 87 -4.95 16.41 -4.16
CA CYS A 87 -4.06 15.25 -4.35
C CYS A 87 -2.90 15.30 -3.34
N PHE A 88 -2.50 14.13 -2.84
CA PHE A 88 -1.35 13.98 -1.96
C PHE A 88 -0.16 13.45 -2.75
N VAL A 89 0.96 14.17 -2.72
CA VAL A 89 2.20 13.75 -3.39
C VAL A 89 3.29 13.57 -2.34
N THR A 90 3.94 12.40 -2.37
CA THR A 90 5.07 12.11 -1.49
C THR A 90 6.37 12.59 -2.14
N GLU A 91 7.02 13.58 -1.55
CA GLU A 91 8.42 13.91 -1.86
C GLU A 91 9.32 13.02 -0.98
N ARG A 92 9.50 11.77 -1.41
CA ARG A 92 10.05 10.67 -0.61
C ARG A 92 11.36 11.04 0.10
N ASP A 93 12.36 11.48 -0.65
CA ASP A 93 13.71 11.71 -0.11
C ASP A 93 13.82 13.06 0.60
N ALA A 94 12.91 14.00 0.30
CA ALA A 94 12.77 15.26 1.05
C ALA A 94 11.97 15.10 2.35
N ALA A 95 11.46 13.90 2.66
CA ALA A 95 10.70 13.59 3.86
C ALA A 95 9.43 14.44 4.03
N ARG A 96 8.70 14.70 2.93
CA ARG A 96 7.53 15.59 2.90
C ARG A 96 6.30 14.98 2.24
N VAL A 97 5.14 15.45 2.70
CA VAL A 97 3.88 15.39 1.94
C VAL A 97 3.63 16.75 1.30
N VAL A 98 3.25 16.74 0.04
CA VAL A 98 2.82 17.90 -0.73
C VAL A 98 1.33 17.77 -1.02
N PHE A 99 0.59 18.84 -0.75
CA PHE A 99 -0.81 18.97 -1.11
C PHE A 99 -0.90 19.75 -2.41
N VAL A 100 -1.55 19.17 -3.41
CA VAL A 100 -1.67 19.72 -4.77
C VAL A 100 -3.15 19.84 -5.10
N ASP A 101 -3.57 20.95 -5.69
CA ASP A 101 -4.90 21.06 -6.29
C ASP A 101 -4.94 20.18 -7.54
N GLY A 102 -5.70 19.09 -7.46
CA GLY A 102 -5.86 18.10 -8.52
C GLY A 102 -6.59 18.62 -9.75
N THR A 103 -7.26 19.77 -9.68
CA THR A 103 -7.98 20.35 -10.82
C THR A 103 -7.08 21.16 -11.75
N ASN A 104 -5.96 21.67 -11.24
CA ASN A 104 -5.08 22.57 -12.00
C ASN A 104 -3.57 22.32 -11.77
N GLY A 105 -3.19 21.41 -10.86
CA GLY A 105 -1.81 21.05 -10.57
C GLY A 105 -1.06 22.01 -9.64
N LYS A 106 -1.72 23.03 -9.07
CA LYS A 106 -1.07 24.01 -8.19
C LYS A 106 -0.65 23.37 -6.87
N ILE A 107 0.62 23.58 -6.49
CA ILE A 107 1.09 23.23 -5.14
C ILE A 107 0.43 24.15 -4.11
N LEU A 108 -0.29 23.56 -3.16
CA LEU A 108 -0.98 24.27 -2.08
C LEU A 108 -0.07 24.45 -0.87
N SER A 109 0.58 23.37 -0.43
CA SER A 109 1.47 23.38 0.72
C SER A 109 2.43 22.18 0.71
N LYS A 110 3.53 22.28 1.48
CA LYS A 110 4.51 21.21 1.69
C LYS A 110 4.79 21.07 3.19
N HIS A 111 4.74 19.84 3.70
CA HIS A 111 4.90 19.56 5.12
C HIS A 111 5.94 18.47 5.37
N PRO A 112 6.91 18.67 6.27
CA PRO A 112 7.73 17.55 6.75
C PRO A 112 6.83 16.55 7.47
N ALA A 113 6.95 15.26 7.20
CA ALA A 113 6.04 14.25 7.78
C ALA A 113 6.75 12.93 8.12
N GLY A 114 8.05 13.02 8.44
CA GLY A 114 8.90 11.88 8.76
C GLY A 114 9.63 11.31 7.54
N PHE A 115 10.64 10.49 7.79
CA PHE A 115 11.53 9.99 6.74
C PHE A 115 10.78 9.10 5.76
N ALA A 116 10.81 9.47 4.47
CA ALA A 116 10.16 8.76 3.38
C ALA A 116 8.71 8.40 3.72
N VAL A 117 7.80 9.38 3.61
CA VAL A 117 6.35 9.15 3.71
C VAL A 117 5.98 7.97 2.80
N HIS A 118 5.19 7.03 3.31
CA HIS A 118 4.87 5.81 2.59
C HIS A 118 3.47 5.86 1.99
N VAL A 119 2.48 6.23 2.80
CA VAL A 119 1.09 6.39 2.36
C VAL A 119 0.46 7.59 3.07
N THR A 120 -0.47 8.25 2.37
CA THR A 120 -1.38 9.26 2.92
C THR A 120 -2.79 8.82 2.60
N VAL A 121 -3.66 8.77 3.61
CA VAL A 121 -5.04 8.31 3.48
C VAL A 121 -6.00 9.34 4.08
N THR A 122 -7.26 9.30 3.66
CA THR A 122 -8.36 10.07 4.24
C THR A 122 -9.50 9.11 4.60
N ASN A 123 -10.45 9.58 5.39
CA ASN A 123 -11.73 8.90 5.47
C ASN A 123 -12.46 8.97 4.12
N LYS A 124 -12.96 7.84 3.60
CA LYS A 124 -13.61 7.74 2.28
C LYS A 124 -14.96 8.47 2.20
N ARG A 125 -15.66 8.67 3.33
CA ARG A 125 -17.02 9.28 3.39
C ARG A 125 -17.00 10.78 3.72
N GLN A 126 -16.08 11.19 4.58
CA GLN A 126 -15.93 12.53 5.13
C GLN A 126 -14.44 12.91 5.14
N PRO A 127 -13.85 13.25 3.98
CA PRO A 127 -12.42 13.44 3.81
C PRO A 127 -11.96 14.83 4.29
N ARG A 128 -12.35 15.26 5.50
CA ARG A 128 -11.86 16.53 6.07
C ARG A 128 -10.39 16.43 6.52
N TYR A 129 -10.02 15.28 7.07
CA TYR A 129 -8.69 15.05 7.62
C TYR A 129 -7.92 14.05 6.75
N ALA A 130 -6.62 14.32 6.60
CA ALA A 130 -5.66 13.39 6.00
C ALA A 130 -4.67 12.92 7.05
N TYR A 131 -4.19 11.70 6.85
CA TYR A 131 -3.24 11.04 7.74
C TYR A 131 -2.12 10.46 6.90
N SER A 132 -0.88 10.84 7.19
CA SER A 132 0.29 10.24 6.55
C SER A 132 1.04 9.37 7.53
N ILE A 133 1.63 8.28 7.06
CA ILE A 133 2.62 7.50 7.81
C ILE A 133 3.96 7.48 7.07
N SER A 134 5.03 7.75 7.81
CA SER A 134 6.40 7.63 7.30
C SER A 134 6.99 6.26 7.54
N ARG A 135 8.01 5.92 6.74
CA ARG A 135 8.76 4.68 6.93
C ARG A 135 9.45 4.59 8.28
N SER A 136 9.72 5.73 8.93
CA SER A 136 10.24 5.83 10.29
C SER A 136 9.17 5.72 11.38
N GLY A 137 7.89 5.57 11.05
CA GLY A 137 6.81 5.37 12.01
C GLY A 137 6.16 6.64 12.57
N LEU A 138 6.43 7.81 12.00
CA LEU A 138 5.70 9.03 12.35
C LEU A 138 4.37 9.06 11.60
N VAL A 139 3.26 9.11 12.34
CA VAL A 139 1.91 9.40 11.84
C VAL A 139 1.63 10.88 12.03
N THR A 140 1.13 11.56 11.01
CA THR A 140 0.78 12.99 11.05
C THR A 140 -0.65 13.20 10.56
N MET A 141 -1.46 13.97 11.30
CA MET A 141 -2.83 14.35 10.94
C MET A 141 -2.87 15.80 10.43
N PHE A 142 -3.60 16.05 9.35
CA PHE A 142 -3.75 17.35 8.70
C PHE A 142 -5.23 17.74 8.57
N ASP A 143 -5.57 19.03 8.71
CA ASP A 143 -6.89 19.56 8.35
C ASP A 143 -6.89 20.08 6.91
N LEU A 144 -7.51 19.33 5.99
CA LEU A 144 -7.54 19.69 4.57
C LEU A 144 -8.31 20.98 4.28
N ALA A 145 -9.27 21.34 5.13
CA ALA A 145 -10.05 22.56 4.96
C ALA A 145 -9.28 23.82 5.38
N SER A 146 -8.29 23.67 6.26
CA SER A 146 -7.52 24.79 6.78
C SER A 146 -6.55 25.37 5.75
N LYS A 147 -6.27 26.67 5.86
CA LYS A 147 -5.25 27.35 5.03
C LYS A 147 -3.90 26.65 5.19
N GLY A 148 -3.32 26.19 4.09
CA GLY A 148 -2.04 25.49 4.03
C GLY A 148 -2.05 24.11 4.67
N GLN A 149 -3.21 23.46 4.83
CA GLN A 149 -3.37 22.10 5.34
C GLN A 149 -2.62 21.87 6.67
N GLN A 150 -2.97 22.65 7.69
CA GLN A 150 -2.28 22.65 8.98
C GLN A 150 -2.30 21.28 9.67
N LYS A 151 -1.18 20.92 10.28
CA LYS A 151 -1.05 19.72 11.11
C LYS A 151 -1.85 19.86 12.41
N ILE A 152 -2.59 18.83 12.82
CA ILE A 152 -3.35 18.81 14.07
C ILE A 152 -2.57 18.09 15.17
N ALA A 153 -1.99 16.94 14.86
CA ALA A 153 -1.29 16.09 15.81
C ALA A 153 -0.29 15.19 15.08
N GLU A 154 0.62 14.61 15.86
CA GLU A 154 1.58 13.61 15.41
C GLU A 154 1.68 12.48 16.44
N CYS A 155 2.01 11.26 15.99
CA CYS A 155 2.31 10.14 16.87
C CYS A 155 3.43 9.26 16.30
N GLN A 156 4.47 9.01 17.10
CA GLN A 156 5.51 8.04 16.78
C GLN A 156 5.05 6.62 17.16
N VAL A 157 4.60 5.83 16.18
CA VAL A 157 3.96 4.52 16.43
C VAL A 157 4.93 3.33 16.39
N GLY A 158 6.11 3.51 15.81
CA GLY A 158 7.13 2.47 15.65
C GLY A 158 8.45 3.07 15.14
N THR A 159 9.40 2.26 14.70
CA THR A 159 10.63 2.71 14.03
C THR A 159 10.68 2.29 12.57
N GLU A 160 9.85 1.32 12.18
CA GLU A 160 9.62 0.95 10.79
C GLU A 160 8.12 0.68 10.57
N SER A 161 7.45 1.47 9.74
CA SER A 161 5.99 1.37 9.52
C SER A 161 5.58 1.60 8.07
N ARG A 162 4.47 1.00 7.62
CA ARG A 162 4.02 1.06 6.21
C ARG A 162 2.50 1.17 6.07
N GLY A 163 1.73 0.40 6.84
CA GLY A 163 0.27 0.34 6.70
C GLY A 163 -0.45 1.48 7.41
N LEU A 164 -1.55 1.96 6.82
CA LEU A 164 -2.41 2.98 7.40
C LEU A 164 -3.83 2.84 6.84
N ALA A 165 -4.85 2.82 7.70
CA ALA A 165 -6.25 2.90 7.27
C ALA A 165 -7.10 3.69 8.27
N VAL A 166 -8.17 4.33 7.78
CA VAL A 166 -9.12 5.12 8.58
C VAL A 166 -10.48 4.43 8.50
N SER A 167 -11.13 4.18 9.64
CA SER A 167 -12.45 3.57 9.68
C SER A 167 -13.45 4.38 8.86
N PRO A 168 -14.45 3.77 8.19
CA PRO A 168 -15.37 4.50 7.33
C PRO A 168 -16.23 5.53 8.05
N ASP A 169 -16.44 5.37 9.37
CA ASP A 169 -17.13 6.36 10.21
C ASP A 169 -16.22 7.51 10.69
N GLY A 170 -14.93 7.48 10.34
CA GLY A 170 -13.96 8.55 10.61
C GLY A 170 -13.52 8.64 12.06
N LYS A 171 -13.87 7.67 12.91
CA LYS A 171 -13.56 7.70 14.35
C LYS A 171 -12.20 7.12 14.68
N TYR A 172 -11.72 6.15 13.90
CA TYR A 172 -10.52 5.39 14.23
C TYR A 172 -9.53 5.37 13.07
N LEU A 173 -8.25 5.32 13.42
CA LEU A 173 -7.12 5.17 12.51
C LEU A 173 -6.29 3.97 13.00
N MET A 174 -5.83 3.12 12.10
CA MET A 174 -4.89 2.06 12.44
C MET A 174 -3.59 2.19 11.63
N ALA A 175 -2.46 2.13 12.33
CA ALA A 175 -1.12 2.13 11.73
C ALA A 175 -0.44 0.75 11.90
N GLY A 176 0.20 0.27 10.84
CA GLY A 176 0.89 -1.02 10.80
C GLY A 176 2.41 -0.90 10.84
N ASN A 177 3.03 -1.61 11.77
CA ASN A 177 4.46 -1.59 12.01
C ASN A 177 5.16 -2.87 11.56
N TYR A 178 6.35 -2.70 11.00
CA TYR A 178 7.36 -3.74 10.89
C TYR A 178 8.14 -3.87 12.19
N VAL A 179 8.50 -2.74 12.83
CA VAL A 179 9.28 -2.71 14.07
C VAL A 179 8.78 -1.61 15.01
N PRO A 180 8.51 -1.91 16.30
CA PRO A 180 8.17 -3.23 16.81
C PRO A 180 6.97 -3.81 16.05
N GLY A 181 6.98 -5.12 15.76
CA GLY A 181 5.92 -5.76 14.97
C GLY A 181 4.55 -5.62 15.65
N GLY A 182 3.56 -5.12 14.91
CA GLY A 182 2.19 -4.97 15.41
C GLY A 182 1.41 -3.86 14.74
N ALA A 183 0.18 -3.66 15.20
CA ALA A 183 -0.66 -2.55 14.76
C ALA A 183 -1.03 -1.64 15.95
N VAL A 184 -1.26 -0.36 15.68
CA VAL A 184 -1.67 0.65 16.65
C VAL A 184 -3.01 1.23 16.22
N LEU A 185 -4.03 1.09 17.06
CA LEU A 185 -5.32 1.78 16.90
C LEU A 185 -5.27 3.12 17.64
N MET A 186 -5.67 4.18 16.94
CA MET A 186 -5.71 5.54 17.42
C MET A 186 -7.10 6.14 17.20
N ASP A 187 -7.44 7.14 18.00
CA ASP A 187 -8.55 8.04 17.72
C ASP A 187 -8.19 8.87 16.47
N ALA A 188 -8.95 8.77 15.39
CA ALA A 188 -8.66 9.50 14.15
C ALA A 188 -8.88 11.01 14.31
N MET A 189 -9.57 11.41 15.36
CA MET A 189 -10.03 12.75 15.63
C MET A 189 -9.00 13.56 16.46
N THR A 190 -8.03 12.90 17.10
CA THR A 190 -6.96 13.50 17.91
C THR A 190 -5.57 12.89 17.70
N LEU A 191 -5.48 11.75 17.00
CA LEU A 191 -4.33 10.82 16.97
C LEU A 191 -3.93 10.19 18.30
N GLU A 192 -4.78 10.28 19.34
CA GLU A 192 -4.47 9.65 20.62
C GLU A 192 -4.41 8.12 20.48
N PRO A 193 -3.33 7.45 20.94
CA PRO A 193 -3.24 5.99 20.91
C PRO A 193 -4.19 5.33 21.89
N LEU A 194 -5.04 4.44 21.38
CA LEU A 194 -6.08 3.76 22.14
C LEU A 194 -5.67 2.33 22.52
N LYS A 195 -5.09 1.59 21.56
CA LYS A 195 -4.72 0.17 21.75
C LYS A 195 -3.59 -0.25 20.82
N VAL A 196 -2.82 -1.25 21.23
CA VAL A 196 -1.81 -1.92 20.40
C VAL A 196 -2.13 -3.40 20.23
N TYR A 197 -1.72 -3.97 19.10
CA TYR A 197 -1.80 -5.40 18.77
C TYR A 197 -0.39 -5.89 18.45
N PRO A 198 0.39 -6.32 19.46
CA PRO A 198 1.75 -6.80 19.23
C PRO A 198 1.71 -8.09 18.40
N THR A 199 2.62 -8.22 17.44
CA THR A 199 2.77 -9.43 16.62
C THR A 199 4.17 -10.02 16.75
N SER A 200 4.83 -9.78 17.89
CA SER A 200 6.15 -10.31 18.22
C SER A 200 6.19 -11.82 18.51
N SER A 201 5.02 -12.43 18.71
CA SER A 201 4.84 -13.87 19.00
C SER A 201 3.52 -14.36 18.41
N VAL A 202 3.57 -14.83 17.18
CA VAL A 202 2.45 -15.39 16.42
C VAL A 202 2.88 -16.68 15.75
N ILE A 203 1.94 -17.61 15.56
CA ILE A 203 2.18 -18.87 14.84
C ILE A 203 2.22 -18.55 13.35
N ASN A 204 3.25 -19.03 12.64
CA ASN A 204 3.34 -18.91 11.19
C ASN A 204 2.73 -20.12 10.47
N MET A 205 2.69 -20.09 9.15
CA MET A 205 2.17 -21.19 8.33
C MET A 205 2.90 -22.54 8.51
N ASP A 206 4.13 -22.53 9.00
CA ASP A 206 4.93 -23.73 9.22
C ASP A 206 4.76 -24.27 10.67
N GLY A 207 3.94 -23.61 11.50
CA GLY A 207 3.65 -23.99 12.90
C GLY A 207 4.60 -23.37 13.93
N ASP A 208 5.61 -22.61 13.50
CA ASP A 208 6.59 -21.99 14.40
C ASP A 208 6.07 -20.68 14.98
N ILE A 209 6.49 -20.38 16.21
CA ILE A 209 6.22 -19.09 16.86
C ILE A 209 7.33 -18.08 16.50
N GLY A 210 6.94 -16.93 15.96
CA GLY A 210 7.87 -15.86 15.62
C GLY A 210 7.23 -14.48 15.59
N SER A 211 8.02 -13.48 15.22
CA SER A 211 7.51 -12.13 14.98
C SER A 211 6.98 -12.02 13.55
N SER A 212 5.86 -11.33 13.38
CA SER A 212 5.40 -10.89 12.07
C SER A 212 5.45 -9.38 11.95
N ARG A 213 5.82 -8.90 10.77
CA ARG A 213 5.59 -7.52 10.37
C ARG A 213 4.11 -7.34 10.00
N VAL A 214 3.58 -6.13 10.17
CA VAL A 214 2.28 -5.74 9.63
C VAL A 214 2.49 -4.98 8.33
N ALA A 215 1.97 -5.51 7.22
CA ALA A 215 2.05 -4.90 5.91
C ALA A 215 0.81 -4.05 5.62
N GLY A 216 -0.14 -4.57 4.85
CA GLY A 216 -1.40 -3.88 4.59
C GLY A 216 -2.29 -3.77 5.84
N VAL A 217 -3.00 -2.65 5.91
CA VAL A 217 -4.03 -2.34 6.90
C VAL A 217 -5.24 -1.82 6.12
N TYR A 218 -6.42 -2.31 6.45
CA TYR A 218 -7.61 -2.18 5.61
C TYR A 218 -8.82 -1.80 6.44
N ASP A 219 -9.41 -0.64 6.17
CA ASP A 219 -10.77 -0.33 6.58
C ASP A 219 -11.77 -1.08 5.69
N THR A 220 -13.02 -1.26 6.15
CA THR A 220 -14.08 -1.79 5.30
C THR A 220 -15.44 -1.15 5.58
N PRO A 221 -16.23 -0.78 4.54
CA PRO A 221 -17.61 -0.33 4.72
C PRO A 221 -18.60 -1.46 5.08
N TYR A 222 -18.19 -2.74 4.99
CA TYR A 222 -19.07 -3.89 5.22
C TYR A 222 -19.52 -4.05 6.68
N GLY A 223 -18.69 -3.62 7.61
CA GLY A 223 -18.95 -3.67 9.04
C GLY A 223 -17.97 -2.81 9.82
N PRO A 224 -18.07 -2.76 11.16
CA PRO A 224 -17.18 -1.97 11.99
C PRO A 224 -15.81 -2.64 12.17
N TYR A 225 -15.15 -2.96 11.05
CA TYR A 225 -13.92 -3.74 11.03
C TYR A 225 -12.73 -2.94 10.48
N ILE A 226 -11.57 -3.20 11.06
CA ILE A 226 -10.27 -2.91 10.43
C ILE A 226 -9.48 -4.22 10.43
N ALA A 227 -8.97 -4.61 9.27
CA ALA A 227 -8.11 -5.77 9.11
C ALA A 227 -6.64 -5.36 8.94
N PHE A 228 -5.73 -6.26 9.28
CA PHE A 228 -4.30 -6.08 8.98
C PHE A 228 -3.60 -7.40 8.69
N ALA A 229 -2.67 -7.36 7.73
CA ALA A 229 -1.97 -8.53 7.23
C ALA A 229 -0.67 -8.76 8.00
N LEU A 230 -0.54 -9.95 8.58
CA LEU A 230 0.68 -10.43 9.21
C LEU A 230 1.58 -11.03 8.11
N LYS A 231 2.48 -10.18 7.62
CA LYS A 231 3.37 -10.46 6.48
C LYS A 231 4.08 -11.80 6.58
N ASP A 232 4.70 -12.07 7.71
CA ASP A 232 5.57 -13.23 7.89
C ASP A 232 4.78 -14.45 8.38
N ALA A 233 3.68 -14.25 9.09
CA ALA A 233 2.85 -15.35 9.59
C ALA A 233 1.91 -15.94 8.51
N GLY A 234 1.50 -15.16 7.51
CA GLY A 234 0.54 -15.62 6.50
C GLY A 234 -0.93 -15.54 6.96
N HIS A 235 -1.19 -14.67 7.94
CA HIS A 235 -2.50 -14.47 8.56
C HIS A 235 -3.06 -13.08 8.27
N VAL A 236 -4.39 -12.93 8.29
CA VAL A 236 -5.06 -11.63 8.40
C VAL A 236 -5.83 -11.59 9.72
N TYR A 237 -5.59 -10.55 10.52
CA TYR A 237 -6.37 -10.31 11.73
C TYR A 237 -7.47 -9.29 11.43
N ILE A 238 -8.65 -9.51 12.00
CA ILE A 238 -9.82 -8.62 11.88
C ILE A 238 -10.17 -8.08 13.26
N VAL A 239 -10.10 -6.76 13.43
CA VAL A 239 -10.47 -6.05 14.67
C VAL A 239 -11.88 -5.49 14.52
N ASP A 240 -12.74 -5.71 15.52
CA ASP A 240 -14.07 -5.09 15.62
C ASP A 240 -13.99 -3.85 16.50
N TYR A 241 -14.05 -2.68 15.87
CA TYR A 241 -13.92 -1.42 16.60
C TYR A 241 -15.23 -0.94 17.25
N SER A 242 -16.36 -1.63 17.02
CA SER A 242 -17.62 -1.31 17.69
C SER A 242 -17.74 -1.90 19.09
N LYS A 243 -16.88 -2.88 19.42
CA LYS A 243 -16.92 -3.59 20.70
C LYS A 243 -15.97 -2.98 21.73
N PRO A 244 -16.30 -3.08 23.04
CA PRO A 244 -15.40 -2.66 24.10
C PRO A 244 -14.02 -3.31 23.96
N ASN A 245 -12.99 -2.50 24.20
CA ASN A 245 -11.58 -2.89 24.07
C ASN A 245 -11.14 -3.31 22.67
N TYR A 246 -11.94 -3.15 21.61
CA TYR A 246 -11.54 -3.41 20.22
C TYR A 246 -10.92 -4.81 20.03
N PRO A 247 -11.67 -5.91 20.23
CA PRO A 247 -11.15 -7.26 20.15
C PRO A 247 -10.77 -7.65 18.71
N ILE A 248 -9.78 -8.52 18.58
CA ILE A 248 -9.61 -9.31 17.35
C ILE A 248 -10.76 -10.32 17.33
N VAL A 249 -11.59 -10.26 16.30
CA VAL A 249 -12.76 -11.14 16.10
C VAL A 249 -12.53 -12.18 15.01
N GLY A 250 -11.42 -12.08 14.27
CA GLY A 250 -11.00 -13.06 13.28
C GLY A 250 -9.49 -13.15 13.19
N ASP A 251 -8.98 -14.36 13.18
CA ASP A 251 -7.60 -14.73 12.82
C ASP A 251 -7.72 -15.68 11.62
N ILE A 252 -7.33 -15.21 10.44
CA ILE A 252 -7.54 -15.91 9.17
C ILE A 252 -6.20 -16.46 8.68
N PRO A 253 -5.89 -17.75 8.94
CA PRO A 253 -4.61 -18.35 8.57
C PRO A 253 -4.59 -18.81 7.10
N ASN A 254 -3.45 -19.37 6.68
CA ASN A 254 -3.29 -20.14 5.43
C ASN A 254 -3.52 -19.37 4.12
N ILE A 255 -3.37 -18.04 4.17
CA ILE A 255 -3.46 -17.17 2.99
C ILE A 255 -2.28 -17.47 2.04
N GLY A 256 -1.06 -17.50 2.59
CA GLY A 256 0.16 -17.77 1.83
C GLY A 256 1.40 -17.12 2.47
N LYS A 257 2.58 -17.45 1.96
CA LYS A 257 3.85 -16.94 2.50
C LYS A 257 4.08 -15.50 2.05
N ILE A 258 4.56 -14.64 2.95
CA ILE A 258 4.94 -13.26 2.64
C ILE A 258 3.75 -12.45 2.11
N LEU A 259 2.80 -12.13 3.00
CA LEU A 259 1.71 -11.21 2.69
C LEU A 259 2.23 -9.80 2.46
N HIS A 260 1.54 -9.02 1.63
CA HIS A 260 1.96 -7.67 1.33
C HIS A 260 0.77 -6.71 1.36
N ASP A 261 0.26 -6.34 0.20
CA ASP A 261 -0.82 -5.41 -0.05
C ASP A 261 -2.09 -6.13 -0.52
N GLY A 262 -3.16 -5.39 -0.71
CA GLY A 262 -4.48 -5.95 -0.93
C GLY A 262 -5.53 -4.86 -1.09
N PHE A 263 -6.75 -5.27 -1.41
CA PHE A 263 -7.85 -4.35 -1.67
C PHE A 263 -9.19 -5.00 -1.39
N GLU A 264 -10.23 -4.19 -1.29
CA GLU A 264 -11.59 -4.66 -1.07
C GLU A 264 -12.37 -4.72 -2.38
N ASN A 265 -13.36 -5.61 -2.46
CA ASN A 265 -14.27 -5.63 -3.60
C ASN A 265 -15.22 -4.43 -3.63
N GLU A 266 -15.60 -4.02 -4.84
CA GLU A 266 -16.75 -3.16 -5.11
C GLU A 266 -18.00 -4.00 -5.43
N GLY A 267 -19.05 -3.33 -5.92
CA GLY A 267 -20.30 -3.97 -6.37
C GLY A 267 -21.32 -4.18 -5.25
N LYS A 268 -22.21 -5.17 -5.43
CA LYS A 268 -23.36 -5.41 -4.53
C LYS A 268 -22.95 -5.69 -3.08
N GLU A 269 -21.83 -6.40 -2.90
CA GLU A 269 -21.29 -6.77 -1.59
C GLU A 269 -20.07 -5.89 -1.24
N ILE A 270 -20.11 -4.59 -1.55
CA ILE A 270 -18.97 -3.67 -1.37
C ILE A 270 -18.29 -3.83 -0.01
N GLY A 271 -16.97 -3.98 -0.02
CA GLY A 271 -16.16 -4.13 1.17
C GLY A 271 -16.17 -5.53 1.81
N ARG A 272 -17.01 -6.47 1.36
CA ARG A 272 -17.14 -7.77 2.04
C ARG A 272 -15.90 -8.65 1.95
N TYR A 273 -15.22 -8.62 0.83
CA TYR A 273 -14.07 -9.46 0.52
C TYR A 273 -12.80 -8.63 0.49
N LEU A 274 -11.84 -8.97 1.33
CA LEU A 274 -10.47 -8.49 1.25
C LEU A 274 -9.65 -9.45 0.36
N MET A 275 -9.16 -8.93 -0.76
CA MET A 275 -8.23 -9.58 -1.68
C MET A 275 -6.80 -9.33 -1.19
N GLN A 276 -6.22 -10.27 -0.46
CA GLN A 276 -4.90 -10.16 0.14
C GLN A 276 -3.82 -10.83 -0.72
N ALA A 277 -2.84 -10.07 -1.20
CA ALA A 277 -1.72 -10.64 -1.95
C ALA A 277 -0.77 -11.40 -1.04
N SER A 278 -0.39 -12.60 -1.48
CA SER A 278 0.74 -13.38 -0.97
C SER A 278 1.80 -13.49 -2.07
N GLN A 279 2.86 -12.69 -1.93
CA GLN A 279 3.94 -12.63 -2.92
C GLN A 279 4.81 -13.88 -2.89
N GLY A 280 4.96 -14.53 -1.74
CA GLY A 280 5.76 -15.74 -1.61
C GLY A 280 5.06 -17.01 -2.09
N SER A 281 3.75 -16.94 -2.36
CA SER A 281 2.95 -18.08 -2.82
C SER A 281 2.22 -17.84 -4.13
N ASP A 282 2.42 -16.69 -4.78
CA ASP A 282 1.79 -16.32 -6.06
C ASP A 282 0.26 -16.44 -6.05
N VAL A 283 -0.38 -16.02 -4.94
CA VAL A 283 -1.85 -16.06 -4.80
C VAL A 283 -2.43 -14.74 -4.28
N MET A 284 -3.66 -14.46 -4.68
CA MET A 284 -4.56 -13.54 -3.97
C MET A 284 -5.49 -14.38 -3.07
N GLY A 285 -5.34 -14.27 -1.75
CA GLY A 285 -6.28 -14.88 -0.81
C GLY A 285 -7.51 -14.00 -0.62
N VAL A 286 -8.69 -14.62 -0.60
CA VAL A 286 -9.97 -13.92 -0.49
C VAL A 286 -10.52 -14.12 0.92
N VAL A 287 -10.47 -13.08 1.74
CA VAL A 287 -10.98 -13.10 3.12
C VAL A 287 -12.39 -12.51 3.14
N ASP A 288 -13.38 -13.26 3.66
CA ASP A 288 -14.77 -12.80 3.80
C ASP A 288 -15.00 -12.22 5.20
N PHE A 289 -15.30 -10.92 5.30
CA PHE A 289 -15.60 -10.24 6.57
C PHE A 289 -16.90 -10.74 7.23
N LYS A 290 -17.85 -11.27 6.46
CA LYS A 290 -19.11 -11.81 6.97
C LYS A 290 -18.85 -13.04 7.83
N THR A 291 -18.21 -14.04 7.22
CA THR A 291 -17.94 -15.35 7.83
C THR A 291 -16.65 -15.39 8.62
N LYS A 292 -15.77 -14.39 8.43
CA LYS A 292 -14.42 -14.30 9.03
C LYS A 292 -13.62 -15.56 8.70
N SER A 293 -13.52 -15.83 7.40
CA SER A 293 -12.85 -17.02 6.87
C SER A 293 -12.12 -16.70 5.55
N LEU A 294 -11.16 -17.56 5.20
CA LEU A 294 -10.54 -17.59 3.87
C LEU A 294 -11.45 -18.39 2.94
N VAL A 295 -12.09 -17.74 1.96
CA VAL A 295 -13.07 -18.39 1.08
C VAL A 295 -12.48 -18.86 -0.24
N ALA A 296 -11.35 -18.29 -0.67
CA ALA A 296 -10.65 -18.72 -1.89
C ALA A 296 -9.17 -18.30 -1.88
N LYS A 297 -8.40 -18.94 -2.77
CA LYS A 297 -7.04 -18.52 -3.16
C LYS A 297 -6.96 -18.53 -4.67
N VAL A 298 -6.87 -17.35 -5.27
CA VAL A 298 -6.72 -17.17 -6.71
C VAL A 298 -5.23 -17.25 -7.04
N TYR A 299 -4.83 -18.29 -7.77
CA TYR A 299 -3.45 -18.44 -8.22
C TYR A 299 -3.15 -17.50 -9.39
N THR A 300 -2.12 -16.65 -9.26
CA THR A 300 -1.84 -15.58 -10.22
C THR A 300 -0.73 -15.92 -11.21
N GLY A 301 -0.26 -17.17 -11.22
CA GLY A 301 0.75 -17.68 -12.13
C GLY A 301 2.16 -17.80 -11.52
N PRO A 302 3.04 -18.61 -12.13
CA PRO A 302 4.32 -18.98 -11.54
C PRO A 302 5.28 -17.80 -11.41
N GLY A 303 5.72 -17.55 -10.18
CA GLY A 303 6.63 -16.44 -9.86
C GLY A 303 6.02 -15.06 -10.10
N SER A 304 4.69 -14.97 -10.19
CA SER A 304 3.93 -13.75 -10.46
C SER A 304 4.20 -12.67 -9.41
N LYS A 305 4.26 -13.06 -8.12
CA LYS A 305 4.31 -12.17 -6.95
C LYS A 305 3.26 -11.05 -7.07
N PRO A 306 1.98 -11.35 -6.85
CA PRO A 306 0.92 -10.39 -7.06
C PRO A 306 1.15 -9.13 -6.20
N HIS A 307 0.91 -7.98 -6.81
CA HIS A 307 1.10 -6.67 -6.22
C HIS A 307 -0.02 -5.75 -6.71
N PRO A 308 -1.19 -5.78 -6.06
CA PRO A 308 -2.35 -5.01 -6.51
C PRO A 308 -2.20 -3.50 -6.26
N GLY A 309 -1.41 -3.08 -5.27
CA GLY A 309 -1.54 -1.75 -4.70
C GLY A 309 -2.93 -1.60 -4.07
N GLN A 310 -3.71 -0.64 -4.58
CA GLN A 310 -5.13 -0.49 -4.24
C GLN A 310 -6.06 -1.42 -5.04
N GLY A 311 -5.51 -2.20 -5.97
CA GLY A 311 -6.23 -3.14 -6.80
C GLY A 311 -7.25 -2.49 -7.72
N SER A 312 -8.04 -3.33 -8.39
CA SER A 312 -9.16 -2.87 -9.19
C SER A 312 -10.32 -3.84 -9.05
N SER A 313 -11.53 -3.29 -8.95
CA SER A 313 -12.78 -4.02 -8.91
C SER A 313 -13.75 -3.25 -9.82
N TRP A 314 -14.38 -3.92 -10.78
CA TRP A 314 -15.35 -3.28 -11.68
C TRP A 314 -16.36 -4.28 -12.24
N TYR A 315 -17.47 -3.78 -12.79
CA TYR A 315 -18.46 -4.61 -13.48
C TYR A 315 -18.12 -4.79 -14.96
N ASN A 316 -18.28 -6.02 -15.45
CA ASN A 316 -18.12 -6.44 -16.83
C ASN A 316 -19.39 -7.17 -17.30
N ASP A 317 -19.84 -6.91 -18.53
CA ASP A 317 -21.12 -7.42 -19.03
C ASP A 317 -21.14 -8.95 -19.19
N ARG A 318 -19.98 -9.57 -19.44
CA ARG A 318 -19.83 -11.01 -19.66
C ARG A 318 -19.60 -11.79 -18.36
N TYR A 319 -18.75 -11.27 -17.48
CA TYR A 319 -18.27 -11.99 -16.29
C TYR A 319 -18.86 -11.46 -14.97
N GLY A 320 -19.65 -10.38 -15.01
CA GLY A 320 -20.15 -9.73 -13.81
C GLY A 320 -19.04 -8.96 -13.08
N GLN A 321 -18.97 -9.09 -11.75
CA GLN A 321 -17.96 -8.39 -10.96
C GLN A 321 -16.59 -9.05 -11.14
N LEU A 322 -15.63 -8.26 -11.64
CA LEU A 322 -14.24 -8.63 -11.85
C LEU A 322 -13.32 -7.91 -10.87
N TYR A 323 -12.11 -8.47 -10.77
CA TYR A 323 -11.03 -8.02 -9.92
C TYR A 323 -9.69 -8.12 -10.66
N ALA A 324 -8.70 -7.28 -10.31
CA ALA A 324 -7.38 -7.34 -10.92
C ALA A 324 -6.23 -7.06 -9.96
N THR A 325 -5.07 -7.64 -10.30
CA THR A 325 -3.77 -7.38 -9.66
C THR A 325 -2.67 -7.36 -10.70
N ASN A 326 -1.59 -6.62 -10.44
CA ASN A 326 -0.37 -6.72 -11.24
C ASN A 326 0.49 -7.89 -10.78
N SER A 327 1.19 -8.49 -11.71
CA SER A 327 2.41 -9.24 -11.43
C SER A 327 3.58 -8.30 -11.26
N MET A 328 4.23 -8.35 -10.10
CA MET A 328 5.45 -7.59 -9.83
C MET A 328 6.66 -8.09 -10.61
N ASN A 329 6.66 -9.35 -11.05
CA ASN A 329 7.85 -10.01 -11.56
C ASN A 329 7.78 -10.40 -13.04
N VAL A 330 6.65 -10.92 -13.53
CA VAL A 330 6.56 -11.46 -14.91
C VAL A 330 5.97 -10.49 -15.92
N GLY A 331 5.25 -9.44 -15.48
CA GLY A 331 4.65 -8.43 -16.36
C GLY A 331 3.31 -8.86 -16.95
N ASP A 332 2.31 -8.99 -16.07
CA ASP A 332 0.92 -9.29 -16.40
C ASP A 332 -0.01 -8.50 -15.50
N VAL A 333 -1.20 -8.19 -16.00
CA VAL A 333 -2.38 -7.89 -15.18
C VAL A 333 -3.25 -9.14 -15.15
N VAL A 334 -3.42 -9.71 -13.96
CA VAL A 334 -4.21 -10.94 -13.76
C VAL A 334 -5.62 -10.55 -13.34
N ILE A 335 -6.63 -11.04 -14.05
CA ILE A 335 -8.03 -10.69 -13.87
C ILE A 335 -8.84 -11.96 -13.54
N TRP A 336 -9.68 -11.89 -12.50
CA TRP A 336 -10.53 -13.00 -12.06
C TRP A 336 -11.97 -12.56 -11.77
N ASP A 337 -12.89 -13.51 -11.82
CA ASP A 337 -14.33 -13.30 -11.59
C ASP A 337 -14.76 -13.60 -10.14
N SER A 338 -16.06 -13.52 -9.87
CA SER A 338 -16.64 -13.81 -8.54
C SER A 338 -16.77 -15.30 -8.21
N ASN A 339 -16.49 -16.20 -9.15
CA ASN A 339 -16.26 -17.62 -8.87
C ASN A 339 -14.81 -17.89 -8.45
N TRP A 340 -13.97 -16.85 -8.44
CA TRP A 340 -12.54 -16.89 -8.12
C TRP A 340 -11.69 -17.54 -9.19
N ASP A 341 -12.22 -17.63 -10.42
CA ASP A 341 -11.52 -18.18 -11.57
C ASP A 341 -10.80 -17.06 -12.33
N VAL A 342 -9.53 -17.30 -12.69
CA VAL A 342 -8.78 -16.37 -13.54
C VAL A 342 -9.34 -16.43 -14.96
N VAL A 343 -9.80 -15.29 -15.46
CA VAL A 343 -10.43 -15.16 -16.79
C VAL A 343 -9.52 -14.49 -17.82
N ALA A 344 -8.48 -13.77 -17.39
CA ALA A 344 -7.51 -13.17 -18.30
C ALA A 344 -6.14 -12.90 -17.65
N HIS A 345 -5.11 -12.98 -18.48
CA HIS A 345 -3.78 -12.42 -18.25
C HIS A 345 -3.49 -11.39 -19.35
N VAL A 346 -3.41 -10.12 -18.99
CA VAL A 346 -3.11 -9.04 -19.95
C VAL A 346 -1.63 -8.68 -19.86
N ARG A 347 -0.89 -8.94 -20.93
CA ARG A 347 0.57 -8.79 -20.94
C ARG A 347 0.99 -7.32 -20.85
N THR A 348 1.97 -7.02 -20.00
CA THR A 348 2.66 -5.73 -19.97
C THR A 348 4.15 -5.92 -20.32
N ALA A 349 4.87 -4.83 -20.61
CA ALA A 349 6.30 -4.91 -20.95
C ALA A 349 7.23 -5.20 -19.74
N GLY A 350 6.68 -5.54 -18.58
CA GLY A 350 7.43 -5.91 -17.38
C GLY A 350 6.62 -5.74 -16.10
N GLY A 351 7.22 -6.08 -14.96
CA GLY A 351 6.53 -6.08 -13.67
C GLY A 351 5.92 -4.72 -13.30
N GLY A 352 4.74 -4.74 -12.70
CA GLY A 352 4.02 -3.55 -12.23
C GLY A 352 3.80 -3.54 -10.72
N LEU A 353 3.48 -2.36 -10.16
CA LEU A 353 3.15 -2.17 -8.75
C LEU A 353 1.69 -1.75 -8.53
N PHE A 354 1.11 -0.96 -9.42
CA PHE A 354 -0.22 -0.41 -9.23
C PHE A 354 -1.14 -0.67 -10.42
N VAL A 355 -2.31 -1.20 -10.11
CA VAL A 355 -3.46 -1.29 -11.01
C VAL A 355 -4.61 -0.52 -10.40
N GLY A 356 -5.34 0.28 -11.18
CA GLY A 356 -6.40 1.13 -10.66
C GLY A 356 -7.46 1.48 -11.70
N THR A 357 -8.65 1.85 -11.23
CA THR A 357 -9.74 2.34 -12.08
C THR A 357 -10.69 3.28 -11.35
N SER A 358 -11.65 3.85 -12.08
CA SER A 358 -12.74 4.70 -11.59
C SER A 358 -13.99 4.48 -12.45
N GLU A 359 -15.18 4.76 -11.91
CA GLU A 359 -16.45 4.70 -12.64
C GLU A 359 -16.50 5.62 -13.89
N HIS A 360 -15.68 6.68 -13.93
CA HIS A 360 -15.68 7.65 -15.03
C HIS A 360 -14.71 7.32 -16.17
N THR A 361 -14.09 6.13 -16.16
CA THR A 361 -13.18 5.68 -17.22
C THR A 361 -13.57 4.29 -17.71
N PRO A 362 -13.49 4.02 -19.04
CA PRO A 362 -13.69 2.68 -19.57
C PRO A 362 -12.46 1.78 -19.36
N PHE A 363 -11.40 2.28 -18.73
CA PHE A 363 -10.12 1.58 -18.61
C PHE A 363 -9.76 1.19 -17.19
N ILE A 364 -9.02 0.11 -17.07
CA ILE A 364 -8.13 -0.16 -15.95
C ILE A 364 -6.74 0.32 -16.36
N TRP A 365 -6.06 0.97 -15.43
CA TRP A 365 -4.75 1.58 -15.63
C TRP A 365 -3.73 0.74 -14.88
N SER A 366 -2.78 0.16 -15.61
CA SER A 366 -1.70 -0.61 -15.03
C SER A 366 -0.36 0.03 -15.34
N ASP A 367 0.46 0.24 -14.32
CA ASP A 367 1.88 0.54 -14.53
C ASP A 367 2.68 -0.72 -14.88
N ASN A 368 3.94 -0.51 -15.25
CA ASN A 368 4.97 -1.53 -15.36
C ASN A 368 6.32 -0.99 -14.85
N VAL A 369 6.30 -0.28 -13.71
CA VAL A 369 7.45 0.50 -13.23
C VAL A 369 8.70 -0.34 -12.96
N LEU A 370 8.57 -1.66 -12.85
CA LEU A 370 9.68 -2.61 -12.69
C LEU A 370 10.11 -3.26 -14.01
N GLY A 371 9.58 -2.82 -15.16
CA GLY A 371 9.93 -3.32 -16.50
C GLY A 371 11.30 -2.88 -17.04
N GLY A 372 12.12 -2.25 -16.20
CA GLY A 372 13.48 -1.83 -16.52
C GLY A 372 13.57 -0.50 -17.29
N PRO A 373 14.80 -0.06 -17.63
CA PRO A 373 15.06 1.28 -18.16
C PRO A 373 14.32 1.64 -19.45
N ALA A 374 13.97 0.64 -20.27
CA ALA A 374 13.26 0.84 -21.53
C ALA A 374 11.74 0.94 -21.39
N ASN A 375 11.17 0.49 -20.27
CA ASN A 375 9.72 0.29 -20.14
C ASN A 375 9.09 0.92 -18.90
N TRP A 376 9.87 1.32 -17.88
CA TRP A 376 9.36 1.78 -16.57
C TRP A 376 8.30 2.89 -16.62
N ASN A 377 8.26 3.65 -17.71
CA ASN A 377 7.39 4.81 -17.88
C ASN A 377 6.19 4.55 -18.79
N LYS A 378 5.84 3.29 -19.02
CA LYS A 378 4.66 2.90 -19.80
C LYS A 378 3.48 2.62 -18.86
N MET A 379 2.30 3.05 -19.26
CA MET A 379 1.03 2.77 -18.58
C MET A 379 0.09 2.11 -19.58
N TYR A 380 -0.45 0.96 -19.21
CA TYR A 380 -1.35 0.16 -20.02
C TYR A 380 -2.80 0.52 -19.65
N LEU A 381 -3.56 0.98 -20.64
CA LEU A 381 -4.99 1.24 -20.52
C LEU A 381 -5.72 0.02 -21.09
N ILE A 382 -6.26 -0.80 -20.19
CA ILE A 382 -6.94 -2.05 -20.50
C ILE A 382 -8.44 -1.78 -20.49
N ASN A 383 -9.14 -2.09 -21.59
CA ASN A 383 -10.58 -1.88 -21.69
C ASN A 383 -11.33 -2.82 -20.72
N LYS A 384 -12.20 -2.26 -19.87
CA LYS A 384 -12.94 -2.99 -18.84
C LYS A 384 -13.87 -4.07 -19.38
N GLN A 385 -14.35 -3.92 -20.60
CA GLN A 385 -15.30 -4.85 -21.22
C GLN A 385 -14.58 -5.93 -22.02
N THR A 386 -13.62 -5.56 -22.87
CA THR A 386 -12.92 -6.53 -23.73
C THR A 386 -11.78 -7.26 -23.01
N LEU A 387 -11.27 -6.69 -21.90
CA LEU A 387 -10.10 -7.17 -21.17
C LEU A 387 -8.81 -7.18 -22.01
N GLU A 388 -8.73 -6.31 -23.02
CA GLU A 388 -7.57 -6.14 -23.88
C GLU A 388 -6.93 -4.76 -23.68
N THR A 389 -5.64 -4.65 -23.97
CA THR A 389 -4.98 -3.34 -23.97
C THR A 389 -5.53 -2.51 -25.13
N ASP A 390 -6.12 -1.35 -24.83
CA ASP A 390 -6.63 -0.40 -25.82
C ASP A 390 -5.53 0.59 -26.22
N ARG A 391 -4.75 1.07 -25.24
CA ARG A 391 -3.71 2.09 -25.44
C ARG A 391 -2.55 1.89 -24.49
N ILE A 392 -1.38 2.35 -24.93
CA ILE A 392 -0.21 2.50 -24.07
C ILE A 392 0.16 3.98 -24.00
N ILE A 393 0.13 4.53 -22.79
CA ILE A 393 0.62 5.87 -22.49
C ILE A 393 2.10 5.75 -22.12
N THR A 394 2.96 6.47 -22.83
CA THR A 394 4.37 6.63 -22.43
C THR A 394 4.56 8.00 -21.81
N VAL A 395 4.96 8.04 -20.54
CA VAL A 395 5.18 9.28 -19.79
C VAL A 395 6.67 9.63 -19.84
N GLY A 396 7.05 10.60 -20.67
CA GLY A 396 8.43 11.11 -20.70
C GLY A 396 8.64 12.28 -19.74
N THR A 397 9.89 12.75 -19.65
CA THR A 397 10.22 13.96 -18.87
C THR A 397 9.94 15.26 -19.62
N LYS A 398 9.94 15.23 -20.95
CA LYS A 398 9.72 16.40 -21.82
C LYS A 398 8.52 16.25 -22.76
N LYS A 399 8.21 15.02 -23.14
CA LYS A 399 7.15 14.68 -24.09
C LYS A 399 6.48 13.39 -23.65
N GLY A 400 5.15 13.36 -23.71
CA GLY A 400 4.36 12.15 -23.52
C GLY A 400 3.69 11.74 -24.84
N THR A 401 3.35 10.46 -24.96
CA THR A 401 2.67 9.92 -26.15
C THR A 401 1.62 8.89 -25.75
N VAL A 402 0.57 8.80 -26.55
CA VAL A 402 -0.40 7.69 -26.55
C VAL A 402 -0.15 6.88 -27.81
N THR A 403 -0.01 5.57 -27.65
CA THR A 403 0.32 4.63 -28.72
C THR A 403 -0.72 3.54 -28.82
N ASP A 404 -1.00 3.12 -30.05
CA ASP A 404 -1.77 1.93 -30.34
C ASP A 404 -0.93 0.68 -29.96
N PRO A 405 -1.48 -0.26 -29.16
CA PRO A 405 -0.70 -1.37 -28.61
C PRO A 405 -0.35 -2.43 -29.65
N VAL A 406 -1.06 -2.49 -30.78
CA VAL A 406 -0.88 -3.52 -31.82
C VAL A 406 0.05 -3.02 -32.92
N THR A 407 -0.21 -1.83 -33.44
CA THR A 407 0.54 -1.21 -34.54
C THR A 407 1.75 -0.41 -34.09
N HIS A 408 1.84 -0.10 -32.79
CA HIS A 408 2.85 0.75 -32.17
C HIS A 408 2.92 2.18 -32.74
N LYS A 409 1.90 2.61 -33.48
CA LYS A 409 1.81 3.96 -34.02
C LYS A 409 1.45 4.95 -32.90
N VAL A 410 2.09 6.13 -32.92
CA VAL A 410 1.73 7.24 -32.04
C VAL A 410 0.41 7.84 -32.52
N LEU A 411 -0.60 7.83 -31.65
CA LEU A 411 -1.92 8.39 -31.88
C LEU A 411 -1.97 9.87 -31.52
N TYR A 412 -1.34 10.25 -30.41
CA TYR A 412 -1.30 11.62 -29.90
C TYR A 412 -0.05 11.87 -29.06
N SER A 413 0.37 13.13 -28.93
CA SER A 413 1.49 13.52 -28.07
C SER A 413 1.29 14.88 -27.44
N TRP A 414 1.90 15.09 -26.27
CA TRP A 414 1.87 16.36 -25.55
C TRP A 414 3.24 16.70 -24.96
N LYS A 415 3.47 17.99 -24.66
CA LYS A 415 4.63 18.43 -23.88
C LYS A 415 4.36 18.11 -22.41
N VAL A 416 5.28 17.40 -21.77
CA VAL A 416 5.17 17.12 -20.33
C VAL A 416 5.56 18.39 -19.59
N PRO A 417 4.70 18.92 -18.69
CA PRO A 417 5.06 20.06 -17.85
C PRO A 417 6.27 19.68 -17.00
N THR A 418 7.32 20.49 -17.04
CA THR A 418 8.42 20.39 -16.09
C THR A 418 7.88 20.83 -14.72
N VAL A 419 7.85 19.89 -13.78
CA VAL A 419 7.43 20.12 -12.38
C VAL A 419 8.58 20.67 -11.55
#